data_AF-A0AAD1UM41-F1
#
_entry.id   AF-A0AAD1UM41-F1
#
_cell.length_a   1.000
_cell.length_b   1.000
_cell.length_c   1.000
_cell.angle_alpha   90.00
_cell.angle_beta   90.00
_cell.angle_gamma   90.00
#
_symmetry.space_group_name_H-M   'P 1'
#
loop_
_entity.id
_entity.type
_entity.pdbx_description
1 polymer ?
#
loop_
_entity_poly.entity_id
_entity_poly.type
_entity_poly.pdbx_seq_one_letter_code
_entity_poly.pdbx_strand_id
1 'polypeptide(L)'
;MSSAKSPLRKGTTRKSPKKGESPKKKTFTTMVYECNDSGLTHNKVEIKHLNTVIVSLNQKVEVTKDMQAELDSKNANLLQSEKDRDQLHQQHREYIQKNEEDSKANKDFQDRLHMKNEDLQKEINRLNDVINVLKREKADRETTIDRQSTALLQLQNEIQRITHELKIRIDVESQLSESRNLVEELEAQKAELKKQLTIASDYLIEQDDKVHKANKTSLELLDHLKDAELEIETLKDYIVELKHRIAVYIPVESDSVDAKLAEYINNYPERNRLKVMFMRESSGIYQFGTRKIFVKVEQDKIIIRVGGGFLTIDEFLDIYTPLEIEKLERKSPLKKFSEKVAVQKTCIGREIREDSPIRSPARSPKRGSPTGKGSPMRKTSTKKGGSPLKK
;
A
#
# COMPACT_ATOMS: atom_id res chain seq x y z
N MET A 1 22.02 -22.84 51.83
CA MET A 1 23.24 -22.02 51.96
C MET A 1 23.08 -21.13 53.19
N SER A 2 24.15 -20.94 53.98
CA SER A 2 24.23 -20.19 55.27
C SER A 2 23.51 -20.87 56.45
N SER A 3 24.11 -21.45 57.50
CA SER A 3 25.36 -21.29 58.28
C SER A 3 25.41 -20.14 59.31
N ALA A 4 25.13 -20.46 60.58
CA ALA A 4 25.56 -19.78 61.82
C ALA A 4 25.32 -20.80 62.97
N LYS A 5 26.24 -21.32 63.82
CA LYS A 5 27.38 -20.79 64.61
C LYS A 5 26.99 -19.51 65.36
N SER A 6 26.95 -19.39 66.69
CA SER A 6 27.88 -19.84 67.74
C SER A 6 27.37 -19.41 69.17
N PRO A 7 28.10 -19.66 70.28
CA PRO A 7 27.61 -19.86 71.68
C PRO A 7 28.03 -18.79 72.72
N LEU A 8 27.63 -18.91 74.01
CA LEU A 8 28.24 -18.38 75.27
C LEU A 8 27.34 -18.84 76.47
N ARG A 9 27.74 -19.56 77.55
CA ARG A 9 28.83 -19.52 78.57
C ARG A 9 28.60 -18.54 79.74
N LYS A 10 28.43 -19.07 80.97
CA LYS A 10 28.93 -18.65 82.32
C LYS A 10 28.15 -19.45 83.39
N GLY A 11 28.75 -20.29 84.25
CA GLY A 11 29.47 -19.92 85.48
C GLY A 11 28.44 -19.64 86.60
N THR A 12 28.43 -20.22 87.82
CA THR A 12 29.53 -20.42 88.78
C THR A 12 29.03 -21.12 90.08
N THR A 13 29.96 -21.81 90.77
CA THR A 13 30.07 -22.06 92.25
C THR A 13 28.98 -22.90 92.95
N ARG A 14 29.20 -24.14 93.42
CA ARG A 14 30.16 -24.68 94.43
C ARG A 14 30.16 -23.91 95.77
N LYS A 15 29.56 -24.49 96.82
CA LYS A 15 30.04 -24.40 98.22
C LYS A 15 29.51 -25.55 99.07
N SER A 16 30.36 -25.96 100.00
CA SER A 16 30.54 -27.25 100.64
C SER A 16 29.80 -27.39 101.99
N PRO A 17 29.80 -28.59 102.62
CA PRO A 17 29.30 -28.83 103.97
C PRO A 17 30.35 -28.54 105.05
N LYS A 18 29.93 -28.17 106.28
CA LYS A 18 30.74 -28.16 107.52
C LYS A 18 29.93 -28.87 108.61
N LYS A 19 30.29 -30.05 109.12
CA LYS A 19 31.33 -30.39 110.13
C LYS A 19 31.23 -29.58 111.44
N GLY A 20 30.73 -30.24 112.49
CA GLY A 20 31.47 -30.57 113.73
C GLY A 20 31.63 -29.51 114.81
N GLU A 21 31.17 -29.83 116.04
CA GLU A 21 31.76 -29.51 117.36
C GLU A 21 30.81 -30.10 118.44
N SER A 22 31.00 -31.33 118.95
CA SER A 22 31.81 -31.80 120.09
C SER A 22 31.52 -31.16 121.48
N PRO A 23 31.41 -31.99 122.55
CA PRO A 23 30.93 -31.61 123.89
C PRO A 23 32.05 -31.16 124.85
N LYS A 24 31.72 -30.34 125.85
CA LYS A 24 32.65 -30.00 126.95
C LYS A 24 32.25 -30.71 128.25
N LYS A 25 33.07 -31.70 128.64
CA LYS A 25 33.27 -32.18 130.03
C LYS A 25 34.09 -31.16 130.83
N LYS A 26 34.03 -31.25 132.18
CA LYS A 26 34.96 -30.84 133.26
C LYS A 26 34.14 -30.25 134.43
N THR A 27 34.37 -30.46 135.72
CA THR A 27 35.50 -31.06 136.47
C THR A 27 35.07 -31.32 137.91
N PHE A 28 35.63 -32.39 138.48
CA PHE A 28 35.68 -32.78 139.89
C PHE A 28 36.52 -31.76 140.70
N THR A 29 36.11 -31.41 141.93
CA THR A 29 36.95 -30.74 142.94
C THR A 29 36.75 -31.42 144.29
N THR A 30 37.86 -31.78 144.93
CA THR A 30 38.02 -32.57 146.16
C THR A 30 38.74 -31.73 147.23
N MET A 31 38.68 -32.18 148.49
CA MET A 31 39.47 -31.78 149.69
C MET A 31 38.81 -30.71 150.60
N VAL A 32 38.98 -30.64 151.94
CA VAL A 32 39.96 -31.18 152.92
C VAL A 32 39.26 -31.35 154.29
N TYR A 33 39.74 -32.28 155.12
CA TYR A 33 39.40 -32.52 156.54
C TYR A 33 40.05 -31.50 157.49
N GLU A 34 39.37 -31.09 158.58
CA GLU A 34 40.01 -30.66 159.83
C GLU A 34 39.25 -31.23 161.06
N CYS A 35 40.00 -31.90 161.94
CA CYS A 35 39.53 -32.57 163.15
C CYS A 35 40.20 -31.89 164.35
N ASN A 36 39.42 -31.44 165.35
CA ASN A 36 39.96 -30.95 166.62
C ASN A 36 39.24 -31.60 167.81
N ASP A 37 40.09 -32.21 168.64
CA ASP A 37 39.88 -32.95 169.87
C ASP A 37 39.52 -32.02 171.05
N SER A 38 38.62 -32.45 171.94
CA SER A 38 38.79 -32.37 173.40
C SER A 38 37.52 -32.81 174.17
N GLY A 39 37.60 -33.96 174.83
CA GLY A 39 37.17 -34.15 176.22
C GLY A 39 35.68 -34.06 176.63
N LEU A 40 35.18 -35.20 177.13
CA LEU A 40 34.51 -35.36 178.43
C LEU A 40 32.98 -35.59 178.50
N THR A 41 32.67 -36.67 179.24
CA THR A 41 31.43 -37.12 179.92
C THR A 41 30.39 -37.93 179.12
N HIS A 42 30.32 -39.22 179.46
CA HIS A 42 29.63 -40.35 178.81
C HIS A 42 28.11 -40.15 178.57
N ASN A 43 27.42 -39.28 179.31
CA ASN A 43 25.97 -39.06 179.16
C ASN A 43 25.60 -37.90 178.20
N LYS A 44 26.58 -37.18 177.62
CA LYS A 44 26.36 -36.13 176.59
C LYS A 44 26.55 -36.64 175.15
N VAL A 45 27.14 -37.82 174.95
CA VAL A 45 27.41 -38.41 173.62
C VAL A 45 26.13 -38.95 172.97
N GLU A 46 25.19 -39.47 173.76
CA GLU A 46 23.96 -40.08 173.24
C GLU A 46 22.94 -39.04 172.76
N ILE A 47 22.83 -37.90 173.45
CA ILE A 47 21.97 -36.79 173.03
C ILE A 47 22.54 -36.06 171.80
N LYS A 48 23.87 -35.92 171.69
CA LYS A 48 24.49 -35.40 170.46
C LYS A 48 24.33 -36.36 169.29
N HIS A 49 24.42 -37.67 169.51
CA HIS A 49 24.19 -38.66 168.47
C HIS A 49 22.74 -38.61 167.95
N LEU A 50 21.76 -38.54 168.84
CA LEU A 50 20.35 -38.40 168.47
C LEU A 50 20.05 -37.07 167.74
N ASN A 51 20.64 -35.95 168.15
CA ASN A 51 20.49 -34.68 167.40
C ASN A 51 21.17 -34.74 166.03
N THR A 52 22.29 -35.45 165.88
CA THR A 52 22.95 -35.64 164.58
C THR A 52 22.11 -36.54 163.67
N VAL A 53 21.47 -37.57 164.23
CA VAL A 53 20.54 -38.45 163.50
C VAL A 53 19.26 -37.70 163.11
N ILE A 54 18.72 -36.84 163.96
CA ILE A 54 17.55 -36.00 163.66
C ILE A 54 17.88 -34.95 162.59
N VAL A 55 19.06 -34.30 162.66
CA VAL A 55 19.51 -33.37 161.61
C VAL A 55 19.76 -34.11 160.29
N SER A 56 20.35 -35.30 160.32
CA SER A 56 20.54 -36.15 159.14
C SER A 56 19.22 -36.62 158.53
N LEU A 57 18.23 -36.99 159.35
CA LEU A 57 16.89 -37.38 158.90
C LEU A 57 16.11 -36.18 158.37
N ASN A 58 16.21 -35.01 158.99
CA ASN A 58 15.59 -33.79 158.46
C ASN A 58 16.22 -33.34 157.15
N GLN A 59 17.55 -33.42 157.00
CA GLN A 59 18.20 -33.20 155.71
C GLN A 59 17.76 -34.23 154.67
N LYS A 60 17.59 -35.51 155.05
CA LYS A 60 17.04 -36.52 154.14
C LYS A 60 15.59 -36.23 153.74
N VAL A 61 14.77 -35.71 154.66
CA VAL A 61 13.38 -35.29 154.40
C VAL A 61 13.34 -34.06 153.50
N GLU A 62 14.30 -33.13 153.67
CA GLU A 62 14.43 -31.96 152.81
C GLU A 62 14.89 -32.37 151.40
N VAL A 63 15.89 -33.26 151.30
CA VAL A 63 16.33 -33.84 150.03
C VAL A 63 15.23 -34.66 149.38
N THR A 64 14.41 -35.42 150.12
CA THR A 64 13.27 -36.14 149.51
C THR A 64 12.14 -35.20 149.10
N LYS A 65 11.92 -34.09 149.81
CA LYS A 65 10.97 -33.05 149.37
C LYS A 65 11.46 -32.32 148.13
N ASP A 66 12.75 -32.00 148.05
CA ASP A 66 13.37 -31.39 146.87
C ASP A 66 13.37 -32.36 145.70
N MET A 67 13.69 -33.64 145.93
CA MET A 67 13.56 -34.69 144.91
C MET A 67 12.11 -34.89 144.48
N GLN A 68 11.13 -34.79 145.38
CA GLN A 68 9.71 -34.89 145.05
C GLN A 68 9.27 -33.67 144.23
N ALA A 69 9.69 -32.47 144.58
CA ALA A 69 9.44 -31.25 143.82
C ALA A 69 10.12 -31.28 142.44
N GLU A 70 11.34 -31.84 142.35
CA GLU A 70 12.03 -32.06 141.08
C GLU A 70 11.35 -33.14 140.25
N LEU A 71 10.81 -34.19 140.89
CA LEU A 71 10.04 -35.25 140.23
C LEU A 71 8.71 -34.70 139.70
N ASP A 72 8.01 -33.88 140.47
CA ASP A 72 6.77 -33.22 140.08
C ASP A 72 7.02 -32.18 138.99
N SER A 73 8.12 -31.43 139.07
CA SER A 73 8.58 -30.53 138.01
C SER A 73 8.92 -31.31 136.74
N LYS A 74 9.63 -32.44 136.85
CA LYS A 74 9.94 -33.31 135.70
C LYS A 74 8.70 -33.97 135.12
N ASN A 75 7.73 -34.37 135.94
CA ASN A 75 6.47 -34.92 135.49
C ASN A 75 5.60 -33.85 134.81
N ALA A 76 5.59 -32.63 135.32
CA ALA A 76 4.93 -31.49 134.66
C ALA A 76 5.61 -31.14 133.32
N ASN A 77 6.94 -31.16 133.27
CA ASN A 77 7.70 -30.97 132.03
C ASN A 77 7.49 -32.12 131.04
N LEU A 78 7.37 -33.36 131.53
CA LEU A 78 7.06 -34.52 130.71
C LEU A 78 5.67 -34.40 130.11
N LEU A 79 4.67 -34.05 130.94
CA LEU A 79 3.29 -33.84 130.48
C LEU A 79 3.19 -32.69 129.48
N GLN A 80 3.91 -31.59 129.71
CA GLN A 80 3.99 -30.50 128.76
C GLN A 80 4.68 -30.94 127.46
N SER A 81 5.78 -31.69 127.55
CA SER A 81 6.46 -32.24 126.39
C SER A 81 5.60 -33.26 125.61
N GLU A 82 4.74 -34.02 126.28
CA GLU A 82 3.79 -34.92 125.63
C GLU A 82 2.68 -34.13 124.92
N LYS A 83 2.14 -33.08 125.55
CA LYS A 83 1.19 -32.17 124.90
C LYS A 83 1.81 -31.49 123.68
N ASP A 84 3.04 -30.99 123.80
CA ASP A 84 3.77 -30.36 122.69
C ASP A 84 4.06 -31.38 121.57
N ARG A 85 4.42 -32.63 121.93
CA ARG A 85 4.61 -33.71 120.96
C ARG A 85 3.31 -34.05 120.23
N ASP A 86 2.18 -34.12 120.93
CA ASP A 86 0.88 -34.43 120.33
C ASP A 86 0.40 -33.29 119.44
N GLN A 87 0.60 -32.03 119.85
CA GLN A 87 0.36 -30.85 119.01
C GLN A 87 1.25 -30.87 117.76
N LEU A 88 2.53 -31.19 117.90
CA LEU A 88 3.46 -31.31 116.78
C LEU A 88 3.04 -32.44 115.83
N HIS A 89 2.62 -33.59 116.36
CA HIS A 89 2.10 -34.69 115.54
C HIS A 89 0.80 -34.32 114.83
N GLN A 90 -0.08 -33.56 115.47
CA GLN A 90 -1.29 -33.05 114.84
C GLN A 90 -0.95 -32.08 113.71
N GLN A 91 -0.09 -31.10 113.95
CA GLN A 91 0.39 -30.17 112.93
C GLN A 91 1.08 -30.92 111.78
N HIS A 92 1.87 -31.95 112.08
CA HIS A 92 2.53 -32.75 111.07
C HIS A 92 1.53 -33.56 110.24
N ARG A 93 0.46 -34.09 110.83
CA ARG A 93 -0.62 -34.76 110.10
C ARG A 93 -1.38 -33.77 109.20
N GLU A 94 -1.73 -32.61 109.72
CA GLU A 94 -2.39 -31.54 108.94
C GLU A 94 -1.51 -31.08 107.77
N TYR A 95 -0.20 -30.95 108.00
CA TYR A 95 0.75 -30.60 106.95
C TYR A 95 0.87 -31.71 105.89
N ILE A 96 0.92 -32.98 106.28
CA ILE A 96 0.90 -34.11 105.34
C ILE A 96 -0.38 -34.07 104.51
N GLN A 97 -1.54 -33.95 105.15
CA GLN A 97 -2.82 -33.93 104.45
C GLN A 97 -2.89 -32.76 103.47
N LYS A 98 -2.51 -31.56 103.90
CA LYS A 98 -2.48 -30.38 103.04
C LYS A 98 -1.52 -30.56 101.86
N ASN A 99 -0.33 -31.12 102.10
CA ASN A 99 0.64 -31.37 101.04
C ASN A 99 0.16 -32.46 100.06
N GLU A 100 -0.57 -33.47 100.53
CA GLU A 100 -1.23 -34.45 99.67
C GLU A 100 -2.36 -33.83 98.84
N GLU A 101 -3.17 -32.96 99.43
CA GLU A 101 -4.21 -32.20 98.72
C GLU A 101 -3.61 -31.27 97.66
N ASP A 102 -2.58 -30.50 98.01
CA ASP A 102 -1.84 -29.64 97.08
C ASP A 102 -1.16 -30.47 95.97
N SER A 103 -0.60 -31.63 96.30
CA SER A 103 -0.02 -32.55 95.32
C SER A 103 -1.07 -33.12 94.36
N LYS A 104 -2.27 -33.46 94.85
CA LYS A 104 -3.39 -33.91 94.01
C LYS A 104 -3.89 -32.77 93.13
N ALA A 105 -4.13 -31.59 93.69
CA ALA A 105 -4.58 -30.42 92.95
C ALA A 105 -3.57 -30.00 91.86
N ASN A 106 -2.28 -30.06 92.15
CA ASN A 106 -1.22 -29.78 91.19
C ASN A 106 -1.16 -30.85 90.08
N LYS A 107 -1.34 -32.12 90.42
CA LYS A 107 -1.43 -33.20 89.43
C LYS A 107 -2.64 -33.01 88.51
N ASP A 108 -3.83 -32.77 89.06
CA ASP A 108 -5.04 -32.52 88.28
C ASP A 108 -4.89 -31.27 87.38
N PHE A 109 -4.20 -30.24 87.88
CA PHE A 109 -3.88 -29.05 87.09
C PHE A 109 -2.92 -29.37 85.93
N GLN A 110 -1.86 -30.15 86.18
CA GLN A 110 -0.95 -30.62 85.13
C GLN A 110 -1.66 -31.47 84.09
N ASP A 111 -2.53 -32.39 84.51
CA ASP A 111 -3.29 -33.25 83.59
C ASP A 111 -4.25 -32.41 82.73
N ARG A 112 -4.97 -31.43 83.33
CA ARG A 112 -5.79 -30.48 82.57
C ARG A 112 -4.98 -29.66 81.57
N LEU A 113 -3.78 -29.21 81.95
CA LEU A 113 -2.87 -28.51 81.05
C LEU A 113 -2.41 -29.41 79.90
N HIS A 114 -2.05 -30.67 80.20
CA HIS A 114 -1.64 -31.63 79.19
C HIS A 114 -2.76 -31.92 78.19
N MET A 115 -3.99 -32.20 78.66
CA MET A 115 -5.14 -32.41 77.79
C MET A 115 -5.40 -31.20 76.89
N LYS A 116 -5.39 -29.99 77.46
CA LYS A 116 -5.60 -28.76 76.69
C LYS A 116 -4.50 -28.53 75.65
N ASN A 117 -3.25 -28.80 75.98
CA ASN A 117 -2.13 -28.72 75.04
C ASN A 117 -2.27 -29.75 73.92
N GLU A 118 -2.73 -30.97 74.23
CA GLU A 118 -2.99 -31.99 73.23
C GLU A 118 -4.12 -31.60 72.27
N ASP A 119 -5.22 -31.05 72.80
CA ASP A 119 -6.34 -30.56 72.00
C ASP A 119 -5.94 -29.37 71.11
N LEU A 120 -5.18 -28.42 71.65
CA LEU A 120 -4.60 -27.32 70.87
C LEU A 120 -3.67 -27.82 69.77
N GLN A 121 -2.86 -28.86 70.05
CA GLN A 121 -1.97 -29.44 69.05
C GLN A 121 -2.77 -30.13 67.93
N LYS A 122 -3.85 -30.85 68.27
CA LYS A 122 -4.76 -31.44 67.28
C LYS A 122 -5.40 -30.37 66.41
N GLU A 123 -5.83 -29.26 67.00
CA GLU A 123 -6.44 -28.16 66.26
C GLU A 123 -5.42 -27.43 65.36
N ILE A 124 -4.20 -27.20 65.84
CA ILE A 124 -3.10 -26.68 65.03
C ILE A 124 -2.86 -27.59 63.81
N ASN A 125 -2.83 -28.91 64.00
CA ASN A 125 -2.64 -29.85 62.92
C ASN A 125 -3.80 -29.79 61.90
N ARG A 126 -5.05 -29.76 62.36
CA ARG A 126 -6.22 -29.59 61.48
C ARG A 126 -6.18 -28.30 60.69
N LEU A 127 -5.89 -27.17 61.33
CA LEU A 127 -5.77 -25.88 60.67
C LEU A 127 -4.63 -25.88 59.63
N ASN A 128 -3.51 -26.53 59.94
CA ASN A 128 -2.42 -26.69 58.98
C ASN A 128 -2.82 -27.53 57.76
N ASP A 129 -3.59 -28.61 57.95
CA ASP A 129 -4.11 -29.42 56.85
C ASP A 129 -5.04 -28.60 55.95
N VAL A 130 -5.96 -27.83 56.54
CA VAL A 130 -6.85 -26.92 55.80
C VAL A 130 -6.05 -25.86 55.03
N ILE A 131 -5.04 -25.24 55.67
CA ILE A 131 -4.14 -24.27 55.02
C ILE A 131 -3.43 -24.92 53.82
N ASN A 132 -2.97 -26.16 53.96
CA ASN A 132 -2.28 -26.86 52.89
C ASN A 132 -3.22 -27.18 51.71
N VAL A 133 -4.47 -27.58 51.98
CA VAL A 133 -5.49 -27.78 50.94
C VAL A 133 -5.78 -26.47 50.21
N LEU A 134 -6.06 -25.39 50.94
CA LEU A 134 -6.33 -24.07 50.36
C LEU A 134 -5.15 -23.54 49.55
N LYS A 135 -3.91 -23.79 49.98
CA LYS A 135 -2.70 -23.44 49.23
C LYS A 135 -2.61 -24.19 47.90
N ARG A 136 -2.93 -25.49 47.88
CA ARG A 136 -2.96 -26.28 46.64
C ARG A 136 -4.05 -25.78 45.70
N GLU A 137 -5.27 -25.58 46.19
CA GLU A 137 -6.36 -25.02 45.39
C GLU A 137 -6.03 -23.64 44.81
N LYS A 138 -5.37 -22.78 45.60
CA LYS A 138 -4.92 -21.47 45.13
C LYS A 138 -3.91 -21.62 43.99
N ALA A 139 -2.92 -22.51 44.13
CA ALA A 139 -1.93 -22.77 43.09
C ALA A 139 -2.60 -23.31 41.81
N ASP A 140 -3.56 -24.24 41.93
CA ASP A 140 -4.29 -24.77 40.78
C ASP A 140 -5.12 -23.69 40.07
N ARG A 141 -5.77 -22.81 40.83
CA ARG A 141 -6.49 -21.64 40.27
C ARG A 141 -5.53 -20.66 39.59
N GLU A 142 -4.37 -20.37 40.17
CA GLU A 142 -3.33 -19.53 39.56
C GLU A 142 -2.88 -20.10 38.20
N THR A 143 -2.58 -21.41 38.12
CA THR A 143 -2.23 -22.03 36.83
C THR A 143 -3.35 -21.99 35.79
N THR A 144 -4.61 -22.05 36.23
CA THR A 144 -5.77 -21.95 35.35
C THR A 144 -5.94 -20.53 34.82
N ILE A 145 -5.75 -19.52 35.68
CA ILE A 145 -5.74 -18.10 35.30
C ILE A 145 -4.63 -17.83 34.27
N ASP A 146 -3.44 -18.36 34.48
CA ASP A 146 -2.32 -18.19 33.53
C ASP A 146 -2.65 -18.81 32.15
N ARG A 147 -3.21 -20.03 32.13
CA ARG A 147 -3.67 -20.66 30.89
C ARG A 147 -4.73 -19.81 30.18
N GLN A 148 -5.73 -19.33 30.90
CA GLN A 148 -6.77 -18.47 30.34
C GLN A 148 -6.22 -17.13 29.83
N SER A 149 -5.27 -16.54 30.54
CA SER A 149 -4.61 -15.29 30.15
C SER A 149 -3.81 -15.46 28.85
N THR A 150 -3.07 -16.57 28.70
CA THR A 150 -2.37 -16.87 27.45
C THR A 150 -3.33 -17.11 26.28
N ALA A 151 -4.47 -17.78 26.51
CA ALA A 151 -5.49 -17.99 25.48
C ALA A 151 -6.15 -16.66 25.05
N LEU A 152 -6.45 -15.77 25.99
CA LEU A 152 -6.98 -14.43 25.69
C LEU A 152 -6.00 -13.60 24.85
N LEU A 153 -4.70 -13.66 25.16
CA LEU A 153 -3.68 -12.96 24.37
C LEU A 153 -3.60 -13.51 22.94
N GLN A 154 -3.70 -14.83 22.76
CA GLN A 154 -3.74 -15.45 21.43
C GLN A 154 -4.97 -15.01 20.63
N LEU A 155 -6.15 -15.02 21.24
CA LEU A 155 -7.39 -14.56 20.60
C LEU A 155 -7.33 -13.07 20.25
N GLN A 156 -6.73 -12.24 21.11
CA GLN A 156 -6.55 -10.81 20.83
C GLN A 156 -5.64 -10.57 19.62
N ASN A 157 -4.54 -11.31 19.52
CA ASN A 157 -3.66 -11.25 18.36
C ASN A 157 -4.38 -11.69 17.07
N GLU A 158 -5.24 -12.70 17.17
CA GLU A 158 -6.03 -13.18 16.04
C GLU A 158 -7.08 -12.17 15.58
N ILE A 159 -7.78 -11.52 16.52
CA ILE A 159 -8.70 -10.42 16.22
C ILE A 159 -7.97 -9.29 15.51
N GLN A 160 -6.76 -8.91 15.95
CA GLN A 160 -5.96 -7.88 15.29
C GLN A 160 -5.57 -8.29 13.87
N ARG A 161 -5.19 -9.55 13.66
CA ARG A 161 -4.87 -10.11 12.33
C ARG A 161 -6.07 -10.02 11.39
N ILE A 162 -7.24 -10.50 11.82
CA ILE A 162 -8.47 -10.48 11.02
C ILE A 162 -8.91 -9.04 10.74
N THR A 163 -8.81 -8.14 11.71
CA THR A 163 -9.14 -6.71 11.53
C THR A 163 -8.26 -6.06 10.48
N HIS A 164 -6.97 -6.38 10.48
CA HIS A 164 -6.04 -5.91 9.45
C HIS A 164 -6.40 -6.45 8.06
N GLU A 165 -6.72 -7.74 7.96
CA GLU A 165 -7.13 -8.36 6.70
C GLU A 165 -8.43 -7.75 6.16
N LEU A 166 -9.43 -7.50 7.02
CA LEU A 166 -10.67 -6.81 6.64
C LEU A 166 -10.41 -5.42 6.10
N LYS A 167 -9.49 -4.66 6.71
CA LYS A 167 -9.12 -3.33 6.21
C LYS A 167 -8.54 -3.40 4.79
N ILE A 168 -7.68 -4.39 4.52
CA ILE A 168 -7.13 -4.61 3.18
C ILE A 168 -8.25 -4.98 2.19
N ARG A 169 -9.16 -5.87 2.57
CA ARG A 169 -10.29 -6.25 1.71
C ARG A 169 -11.19 -5.08 1.34
N ILE A 170 -11.47 -4.18 2.30
CA ILE A 170 -12.27 -2.97 2.05
C ILE A 170 -11.57 -2.04 1.04
N ASP A 171 -10.26 -1.84 1.18
CA ASP A 171 -9.47 -1.03 0.25
C ASP A 171 -9.48 -1.61 -1.17
N VAL A 172 -9.28 -2.93 -1.28
CA VAL A 172 -9.34 -3.65 -2.57
C VAL A 172 -10.74 -3.56 -3.20
N GLU A 173 -11.81 -3.70 -2.42
CA GLU A 173 -13.18 -3.56 -2.94
C GLU A 173 -13.46 -2.14 -3.43
N SER A 174 -12.93 -1.10 -2.74
CA SER A 174 -13.03 0.28 -3.19
C SER A 174 -12.33 0.48 -4.54
N GLN A 175 -11.08 0.00 -4.68
CA GLN A 175 -10.31 0.08 -5.93
C GLN A 175 -11.00 -0.68 -7.07
N LEU A 176 -11.62 -1.81 -6.76
CA LEU A 176 -12.35 -2.62 -7.72
C LEU A 176 -13.63 -1.92 -8.19
N SER A 177 -14.34 -1.25 -7.27
CA SER A 177 -15.50 -0.41 -7.59
C SER A 177 -15.11 0.77 -8.51
N GLU A 178 -14.03 1.48 -8.19
CA GLU A 178 -13.50 2.56 -9.04
C GLU A 178 -13.11 2.07 -10.44
N SER A 179 -12.45 0.91 -10.52
CA SER A 179 -12.07 0.29 -11.79
C SER A 179 -13.30 -0.11 -12.62
N ARG A 180 -14.36 -0.62 -11.99
CA ARG A 180 -15.63 -0.94 -12.66
C ARG A 180 -16.28 0.31 -13.25
N ASN A 181 -16.34 1.40 -12.50
CA ASN A 181 -16.89 2.67 -12.97
C ASN A 181 -16.10 3.22 -14.17
N LEU A 182 -14.77 3.13 -14.13
CA LEU A 182 -13.92 3.57 -15.25
C LEU A 182 -14.15 2.72 -16.51
N VAL A 183 -14.33 1.40 -16.35
CA VAL A 183 -14.64 0.51 -17.48
C VAL A 183 -15.99 0.87 -18.09
N GLU A 184 -17.02 1.13 -17.28
CA GLU A 184 -18.34 1.55 -17.75
C GLU A 184 -18.28 2.88 -18.53
N GLU A 185 -17.51 3.85 -18.03
CA GLU A 185 -17.31 5.12 -18.73
C GLU A 185 -16.59 4.94 -20.08
N LEU A 186 -15.54 4.11 -20.12
CA LEU A 186 -14.82 3.80 -21.37
C LEU A 186 -15.71 3.05 -22.37
N GLU A 187 -16.61 2.18 -21.90
CA GLU A 187 -17.58 1.50 -22.76
C GLU A 187 -18.60 2.47 -23.34
N ALA A 188 -19.07 3.43 -22.54
CA ALA A 188 -19.96 4.49 -23.01
C ALA A 188 -19.27 5.37 -24.08
N GLN A 189 -18.03 5.80 -23.84
CA GLN A 189 -17.24 6.57 -24.82
C GLN A 189 -16.99 5.78 -26.10
N LYS A 190 -16.70 4.49 -26.00
CA LYS A 190 -16.54 3.59 -27.15
C LYS A 190 -17.83 3.44 -27.95
N ALA A 191 -18.97 3.37 -27.29
CA ALA A 191 -20.28 3.30 -27.95
C ALA A 191 -20.57 4.60 -28.73
N GLU A 192 -20.28 5.75 -28.14
CA GLU A 192 -20.46 7.05 -28.80
C GLU A 192 -19.52 7.22 -30.00
N LEU A 193 -18.24 6.87 -29.86
CA LEU A 193 -17.30 6.90 -30.98
C LEU A 193 -17.71 5.97 -32.13
N LYS A 194 -18.23 4.79 -31.82
CA LYS A 194 -18.79 3.88 -32.85
C LYS A 194 -19.96 4.51 -33.58
N LYS A 195 -20.87 5.17 -32.85
CA LYS A 195 -22.02 5.88 -33.45
C LYS A 195 -21.54 6.99 -34.38
N GLN A 196 -20.56 7.79 -33.96
CA GLN A 196 -19.96 8.84 -34.80
C GLN A 196 -19.29 8.28 -36.04
N LEU A 197 -18.61 7.13 -35.92
CA LEU A 197 -17.98 6.45 -37.04
C LEU A 197 -19.02 5.96 -38.05
N THR A 198 -20.14 5.40 -37.59
CA THR A 198 -21.26 5.02 -38.46
C THR A 198 -21.81 6.24 -39.21
N ILE A 199 -22.08 7.35 -38.50
CA ILE A 199 -22.58 8.60 -39.11
C ILE A 199 -21.61 9.12 -40.18
N ALA A 200 -20.31 9.14 -39.88
CA ALA A 200 -19.29 9.58 -40.84
C ALA A 200 -19.19 8.64 -42.05
N SER A 201 -19.36 7.33 -41.83
CA SER A 201 -19.40 6.33 -42.91
C SER A 201 -20.61 6.55 -43.82
N ASP A 202 -21.79 6.76 -43.25
CA ASP A 202 -23.02 7.02 -44.02
C ASP A 202 -22.89 8.30 -44.85
N TYR A 203 -22.32 9.36 -44.26
CA TYR A 203 -22.05 10.61 -44.98
C TYR A 203 -21.09 10.40 -46.17
N LEU A 204 -20.04 9.59 -45.99
CA LEU A 204 -19.08 9.31 -47.06
C LEU A 204 -19.72 8.55 -48.22
N ILE A 205 -20.60 7.58 -47.92
CA ILE A 205 -21.39 6.87 -48.93
C ILE A 205 -22.29 7.86 -49.69
N GLU A 206 -22.98 8.76 -49.00
CA GLU A 206 -23.83 9.76 -49.64
C GLU A 206 -23.04 10.72 -50.56
N GLN A 207 -21.83 11.11 -50.15
CA GLN A 207 -20.95 11.95 -50.98
C GLN A 207 -20.45 11.20 -52.20
N ASP A 208 -20.09 9.92 -52.06
CA ASP A 208 -19.63 9.09 -53.17
C ASP A 208 -20.74 8.94 -54.23
N ASP A 209 -21.98 8.73 -53.80
CA ASP A 209 -23.16 8.70 -54.68
C ASP A 209 -23.36 10.02 -55.45
N LYS A 210 -23.13 11.17 -54.79
CA LYS A 210 -23.22 12.49 -55.44
C LYS A 210 -22.12 12.68 -56.48
N VAL A 211 -20.89 12.30 -56.14
CA VAL A 211 -19.75 12.37 -57.08
C VAL A 211 -19.99 11.45 -58.27
N HIS A 212 -20.47 10.22 -58.04
CA HIS A 212 -20.79 9.29 -59.10
C HIS A 212 -21.87 9.84 -60.04
N LYS A 213 -22.95 10.44 -59.50
CA LYS A 213 -23.98 11.12 -60.30
C LYS A 213 -23.42 12.28 -61.12
N ALA A 214 -22.60 13.14 -60.52
CA ALA A 214 -22.00 14.28 -61.21
C ALA A 214 -21.02 13.85 -62.32
N ASN A 215 -20.26 12.78 -62.09
CA ASN A 215 -19.38 12.20 -63.10
C ASN A 215 -20.18 11.60 -64.26
N LYS A 216 -21.30 10.92 -63.95
CA LYS A 216 -22.21 10.39 -64.98
C LYS A 216 -22.76 11.52 -65.86
N THR A 217 -23.28 12.59 -65.27
CA THR A 217 -23.77 13.75 -66.05
C THR A 217 -22.66 14.42 -66.85
N SER A 218 -21.43 14.45 -66.32
CA SER A 218 -20.28 15.02 -67.04
C SER A 218 -19.92 14.19 -68.28
N LEU A 219 -20.01 12.86 -68.19
CA LEU A 219 -19.81 11.97 -69.34
C LEU A 219 -20.90 12.16 -70.39
N GLU A 220 -22.16 12.23 -69.98
CA GLU A 220 -23.28 12.49 -70.91
C GLU A 220 -23.10 13.82 -71.67
N LEU A 221 -22.68 14.89 -70.98
CA LEU A 221 -22.36 16.18 -71.62
C LEU A 221 -21.18 16.08 -72.59
N LEU A 222 -20.18 15.26 -72.29
CA LEU A 222 -18.99 15.07 -73.13
C LEU A 222 -19.33 14.31 -74.42
N ASP A 223 -20.23 13.33 -74.33
CA ASP A 223 -20.79 12.65 -75.50
C ASP A 223 -21.59 13.63 -76.37
N HIS A 224 -22.45 14.47 -75.78
CA HIS A 224 -23.16 15.51 -76.52
C HIS A 224 -22.24 16.51 -77.21
N LEU A 225 -21.15 16.93 -76.55
CA LEU A 225 -20.15 17.81 -77.17
C LEU A 225 -19.48 17.13 -78.37
N LYS A 226 -19.14 15.84 -78.24
CA LYS A 226 -18.52 15.08 -79.33
C LYS A 226 -19.45 14.92 -80.53
N ASP A 227 -20.73 14.66 -80.28
CA ASP A 227 -21.74 14.57 -81.35
C ASP A 227 -21.90 15.92 -82.07
N ALA A 228 -21.96 17.02 -81.32
CA ALA A 228 -22.00 18.37 -81.88
C ALA A 228 -20.72 18.73 -82.66
N GLU A 229 -19.55 18.32 -82.19
CA GLU A 229 -18.28 18.48 -82.91
C GLU A 229 -18.29 17.74 -84.27
N LEU A 230 -18.83 16.52 -84.31
CA LEU A 230 -19.00 15.76 -85.55
C LEU A 230 -20.01 16.44 -86.49
N GLU A 231 -21.14 16.90 -85.99
CA GLU A 231 -22.13 17.64 -86.78
C GLU A 231 -21.51 18.90 -87.39
N ILE A 232 -20.80 19.69 -86.58
CA ILE A 232 -20.07 20.88 -87.04
C ILE A 232 -19.09 20.51 -88.16
N GLU A 233 -18.37 19.39 -88.05
CA GLU A 233 -17.44 18.95 -89.09
C GLU A 233 -18.17 18.59 -90.39
N THR A 234 -19.28 17.85 -90.33
CA THR A 234 -20.07 17.52 -91.52
C THR A 234 -20.67 18.77 -92.19
N LEU A 235 -21.09 19.77 -91.40
CA LEU A 235 -21.59 21.05 -91.92
C LEU A 235 -20.47 21.87 -92.57
N LYS A 236 -19.25 21.85 -92.02
CA LYS A 236 -18.10 22.47 -92.67
C LYS A 236 -17.82 21.84 -94.03
N ASP A 237 -17.82 20.51 -94.12
CA ASP A 237 -17.62 19.80 -95.38
C ASP A 237 -18.69 20.20 -96.41
N TYR A 238 -19.96 20.26 -96.00
CA TYR A 238 -21.04 20.71 -96.86
C TYR A 238 -20.89 22.17 -97.32
N ILE A 239 -20.49 23.09 -96.43
CA ILE A 239 -20.19 24.49 -96.79
C ILE A 239 -19.04 24.54 -97.81
N VAL A 240 -18.00 23.72 -97.61
CA VAL A 240 -16.88 23.63 -98.54
C VAL A 240 -17.39 23.16 -99.91
N GLU A 241 -18.19 22.09 -99.99
CA GLU A 241 -18.78 21.60 -101.25
C GLU A 241 -19.65 22.65 -101.93
N LEU A 242 -20.54 23.32 -101.20
CA LEU A 242 -21.40 24.38 -101.73
C LEU A 242 -20.59 25.56 -102.28
N LYS A 243 -19.54 25.98 -101.56
CA LYS A 243 -18.63 27.04 -102.01
C LYS A 243 -17.93 26.66 -103.32
N HIS A 244 -17.55 25.40 -103.48
CA HIS A 244 -16.97 24.92 -104.74
C HIS A 244 -17.99 24.94 -105.89
N ARG A 245 -19.29 24.70 -105.64
CA ARG A 245 -20.34 24.70 -106.67
C ARG A 245 -20.79 26.10 -107.12
N ILE A 246 -20.83 27.08 -106.20
CA ILE A 246 -21.44 28.41 -106.45
C ILE A 246 -20.43 29.46 -106.95
N ALA A 247 -19.13 29.14 -107.01
CA ALA A 247 -18.11 30.04 -107.56
C ALA A 247 -18.33 30.27 -109.08
N VAL A 248 -19.23 31.20 -109.40
CA VAL A 248 -19.55 31.69 -110.74
C VAL A 248 -19.05 33.12 -110.82
N TYR A 249 -18.25 33.42 -111.84
CA TYR A 249 -17.79 34.77 -112.12
C TYR A 249 -18.93 35.58 -112.75
N ILE A 250 -19.27 36.72 -112.15
CA ILE A 250 -20.32 37.62 -112.63
C ILE A 250 -19.64 38.76 -113.41
N PRO A 251 -19.79 38.84 -114.75
CA PRO A 251 -19.20 39.92 -115.53
C PRO A 251 -19.91 41.24 -115.32
N VAL A 252 -19.20 42.33 -115.57
CA VAL A 252 -19.78 43.66 -115.76
C VAL A 252 -20.25 43.79 -117.22
N GLU A 253 -21.55 43.95 -117.43
CA GLU A 253 -22.19 43.95 -118.75
C GLU A 253 -21.66 45.03 -119.72
N SER A 254 -21.09 46.12 -119.20
CA SER A 254 -20.54 47.21 -120.00
C SER A 254 -19.14 46.93 -120.57
N ASP A 255 -18.49 45.84 -120.16
CA ASP A 255 -17.11 45.53 -120.54
C ASP A 255 -17.05 44.22 -121.34
N SER A 256 -16.82 44.35 -122.65
CA SER A 256 -16.70 43.21 -123.56
C SER A 256 -15.55 42.26 -123.20
N VAL A 257 -14.47 42.76 -122.59
CA VAL A 257 -13.34 41.95 -122.14
C VAL A 257 -13.76 41.11 -120.92
N ASP A 258 -14.54 41.69 -120.03
CA ASP A 258 -15.00 41.05 -118.81
C ASP A 258 -16.05 39.97 -119.07
N ALA A 259 -16.98 40.24 -120.00
CA ALA A 259 -17.95 39.26 -120.45
C ALA A 259 -17.27 38.02 -121.06
N LYS A 260 -16.24 38.23 -121.89
CA LYS A 260 -15.46 37.12 -122.47
C LYS A 260 -14.63 36.39 -121.43
N LEU A 261 -14.03 37.11 -120.49
CA LEU A 261 -13.30 36.50 -119.37
C LEU A 261 -14.22 35.67 -118.47
N ALA A 262 -15.42 36.17 -118.18
CA ALA A 262 -16.44 35.46 -117.42
C ALA A 262 -16.92 34.19 -118.13
N GLU A 263 -17.19 34.28 -119.44
CA GLU A 263 -17.57 33.16 -120.28
C GLU A 263 -16.49 32.07 -120.23
N TYR A 264 -15.22 32.46 -120.37
CA TYR A 264 -14.09 31.55 -120.29
C TYR A 264 -13.94 30.93 -118.89
N ILE A 265 -13.98 31.72 -117.81
CA ILE A 265 -13.85 31.25 -116.42
C ILE A 265 -14.99 30.29 -116.05
N ASN A 266 -16.23 30.62 -116.40
CA ASN A 266 -17.40 29.83 -116.05
C ASN A 266 -17.46 28.52 -116.85
N ASN A 267 -17.03 28.51 -118.11
CA ASN A 267 -17.06 27.31 -118.94
C ASN A 267 -15.77 26.47 -118.88
N TYR A 268 -14.80 26.85 -118.04
CA TYR A 268 -13.53 26.15 -117.95
C TYR A 268 -13.72 24.71 -117.40
N PRO A 269 -13.30 23.65 -118.13
CA PRO A 269 -13.58 22.25 -117.79
C PRO A 269 -12.92 21.80 -116.49
N GLU A 270 -11.83 22.44 -116.08
CA GLU A 270 -11.08 22.14 -114.85
C GLU A 270 -11.15 23.30 -113.85
N ARG A 271 -12.35 23.70 -113.40
CA ARG A 271 -12.53 24.80 -112.42
C ARG A 271 -11.65 24.69 -111.17
N ASN A 272 -11.26 23.47 -110.79
CA ASN A 272 -10.35 23.20 -109.67
C ASN A 272 -8.93 23.78 -109.86
N ARG A 273 -8.48 23.95 -111.10
CA ARG A 273 -7.18 24.57 -111.40
C ARG A 273 -7.23 26.09 -111.30
N LEU A 274 -8.41 26.68 -111.43
CA LEU A 274 -8.64 28.12 -111.29
C LEU A 274 -8.78 28.54 -109.81
N LYS A 275 -7.87 28.08 -108.94
CA LYS A 275 -7.88 28.39 -107.50
C LYS A 275 -7.60 29.88 -107.22
N VAL A 276 -6.96 30.55 -108.17
CA VAL A 276 -6.68 32.00 -108.14
C VAL A 276 -7.67 32.70 -109.08
N MET A 277 -8.60 33.45 -108.50
CA MET A 277 -9.62 34.18 -109.26
C MET A 277 -9.05 35.47 -109.86
N PHE A 278 -9.56 35.87 -111.04
CA PHE A 278 -9.30 37.18 -111.60
C PHE A 278 -10.15 38.22 -110.87
N MET A 279 -9.52 39.27 -110.37
CA MET A 279 -10.20 40.41 -109.75
C MET A 279 -10.12 41.60 -110.68
N ARG A 280 -11.25 42.12 -111.15
CA ARG A 280 -11.28 43.30 -112.03
C ARG A 280 -10.89 44.57 -111.25
N GLU A 281 -9.89 45.30 -111.72
CA GLU A 281 -9.56 46.64 -111.19
C GLU A 281 -10.16 47.75 -112.07
N SER A 282 -9.94 47.66 -113.38
CA SER A 282 -10.50 48.57 -114.38
C SER A 282 -10.65 47.86 -115.72
N SER A 283 -11.27 48.51 -116.71
CA SER A 283 -11.42 47.89 -118.03
C SER A 283 -10.06 47.53 -118.62
N GLY A 284 -9.89 46.26 -118.99
CA GLY A 284 -8.63 45.70 -119.49
C GLY A 284 -7.51 45.53 -118.45
N ILE A 285 -7.73 45.83 -117.16
CA ILE A 285 -6.74 45.62 -116.08
C ILE A 285 -7.34 44.70 -115.01
N TYR A 286 -6.71 43.56 -114.85
CA TYR A 286 -7.12 42.53 -113.90
C TYR A 286 -5.99 42.22 -112.94
N GLN A 287 -6.35 41.82 -111.73
CA GLN A 287 -5.43 41.28 -110.76
C GLN A 287 -5.58 39.76 -110.74
N PHE A 288 -4.49 39.07 -111.04
CA PHE A 288 -4.39 37.62 -110.95
C PHE A 288 -3.43 37.28 -109.80
N GLY A 289 -4.00 36.88 -108.66
CA GLY A 289 -3.23 36.65 -107.44
C GLY A 289 -2.52 37.92 -106.97
N THR A 290 -1.20 37.93 -106.99
CA THR A 290 -0.39 39.10 -106.59
C THR A 290 -0.01 40.03 -107.74
N ARG A 291 -0.34 39.68 -108.98
CA ARG A 291 0.11 40.41 -110.17
C ARG A 291 -1.03 41.18 -110.82
N LYS A 292 -0.73 42.39 -111.28
CA LYS A 292 -1.60 43.15 -112.18
C LYS A 292 -1.26 42.78 -113.61
N ILE A 293 -2.28 42.47 -114.39
CA ILE A 293 -2.17 42.03 -115.78
C ILE A 293 -3.08 42.89 -116.66
N PHE A 294 -2.65 43.07 -117.91
CA PHE A 294 -3.45 43.74 -118.91
C PHE A 294 -4.05 42.70 -119.84
N VAL A 295 -5.38 42.69 -119.92
CA VAL A 295 -6.16 41.72 -120.70
C VAL A 295 -6.79 42.45 -121.88
N LYS A 296 -6.61 41.91 -123.07
CA LYS A 296 -7.22 42.41 -124.31
C LYS A 296 -7.88 41.24 -125.04
N VAL A 297 -9.02 41.50 -125.68
CA VAL A 297 -9.65 40.54 -126.59
C VAL A 297 -9.25 40.89 -128.02
N GLU A 298 -8.73 39.92 -128.76
CA GLU A 298 -8.35 40.06 -130.16
C GLU A 298 -8.81 38.83 -130.94
N GLN A 299 -9.64 39.02 -131.97
CA GLN A 299 -10.25 37.93 -132.75
C GLN A 299 -10.91 36.86 -131.87
N ASP A 300 -11.71 37.27 -130.89
CA ASP A 300 -12.38 36.42 -129.89
C ASP A 300 -11.46 35.61 -128.97
N LYS A 301 -10.13 35.80 -129.06
CA LYS A 301 -9.17 35.19 -128.15
C LYS A 301 -8.75 36.19 -127.07
N ILE A 302 -8.68 35.71 -125.83
CA ILE A 302 -8.20 36.51 -124.71
C ILE A 302 -6.68 36.44 -124.71
N ILE A 303 -6.05 37.61 -124.79
CA ILE A 303 -4.60 37.79 -124.82
C ILE A 303 -4.18 38.61 -123.60
N ILE A 304 -3.20 38.11 -122.87
CA ILE A 304 -2.67 38.72 -121.65
C ILE A 304 -1.27 39.25 -121.93
N ARG A 305 -1.05 40.54 -121.66
CA ARG A 305 0.27 41.16 -121.77
C ARG A 305 1.10 40.85 -120.54
N VAL A 306 2.24 40.22 -120.75
CA VAL A 306 3.26 39.95 -119.72
C VAL A 306 4.58 40.64 -120.11
N GLY A 307 5.49 40.88 -119.16
CA GLY A 307 6.68 41.75 -119.31
C GLY A 307 7.72 41.41 -120.40
N GLY A 308 7.40 40.53 -121.35
CA GLY A 308 8.20 40.20 -122.52
C GLY A 308 7.39 39.80 -123.76
N GLY A 309 6.05 39.97 -123.76
CA GLY A 309 5.21 39.59 -124.90
C GLY A 309 3.72 39.49 -124.56
N PHE A 310 3.00 38.86 -125.47
CA PHE A 310 1.58 38.55 -125.35
C PHE A 310 1.42 37.03 -125.25
N LEU A 311 0.65 36.57 -124.28
CA LEU A 311 0.35 35.15 -124.09
C LEU A 311 -1.16 34.93 -124.21
N THR A 312 -1.55 33.75 -124.65
CA THR A 312 -2.96 33.33 -124.57
C THR A 312 -3.34 33.07 -123.11
N ILE A 313 -4.64 33.16 -122.79
CA ILE A 313 -5.13 32.90 -121.43
C ILE A 313 -4.77 31.49 -120.92
N ASP A 314 -4.79 30.47 -121.79
CA ASP A 314 -4.42 29.09 -121.44
C ASP A 314 -2.94 29.00 -121.01
N GLU A 315 -2.03 29.52 -121.84
CA GLU A 315 -0.59 29.55 -121.56
C GLU A 315 -0.26 30.35 -120.30
N PHE A 316 -0.97 31.47 -120.11
CA PHE A 316 -0.81 32.29 -118.92
C PHE A 316 -1.21 31.51 -117.65
N LEU A 317 -2.35 30.81 -117.68
CA LEU A 317 -2.78 30.02 -116.53
C LEU A 317 -1.80 28.89 -116.22
N ASP A 318 -1.29 28.17 -117.21
CA ASP A 318 -0.33 27.08 -116.98
C ASP A 318 0.98 27.55 -116.34
N ILE A 319 1.50 28.70 -116.77
CA ILE A 319 2.77 29.25 -116.26
C ILE A 319 2.59 29.89 -114.89
N TYR A 320 1.56 30.72 -114.71
CA TYR A 320 1.46 31.60 -113.55
C TYR A 320 0.61 31.04 -112.42
N THR A 321 -0.31 30.11 -112.69
CA THR A 321 -1.18 29.55 -111.64
C THR A 321 -0.39 28.80 -110.55
N PRO A 322 0.55 27.87 -110.87
CA PRO A 322 1.33 27.19 -109.83
C PRO A 322 2.16 28.17 -108.98
N LEU A 323 2.73 29.20 -109.61
CA LEU A 323 3.53 30.23 -108.95
C LEU A 323 2.71 31.07 -107.97
N GLU A 324 1.47 31.41 -108.33
CA GLU A 324 0.59 32.20 -107.46
C GLU A 324 -0.05 31.34 -106.36
N ILE A 325 -0.35 30.06 -106.60
CA ILE A 325 -0.79 29.12 -105.56
C ILE A 325 0.27 29.00 -104.45
N GLU A 326 1.53 28.82 -104.83
CA GLU A 326 2.63 28.70 -103.87
C GLU A 326 2.79 29.98 -103.02
N LYS A 327 2.63 31.15 -103.62
CA LYS A 327 2.64 32.43 -102.89
C LYS A 327 1.43 32.60 -101.98
N LEU A 328 0.26 32.14 -102.40
CA LEU A 328 -0.99 32.25 -101.64
C LEU A 328 -0.96 31.35 -100.40
N GLU A 329 -0.45 30.12 -100.51
CA GLU A 329 -0.34 29.19 -99.39
C GLU A 329 0.62 29.69 -98.30
N ARG A 330 1.64 30.48 -98.65
CA ARG A 330 2.55 31.14 -97.68
C ARG A 330 1.91 32.33 -96.95
N LYS A 331 0.81 32.90 -97.48
CA LYS A 331 0.13 34.06 -96.91
C LYS A 331 -1.08 33.70 -96.05
N SER A 332 -1.50 32.44 -95.99
CA SER A 332 -2.63 32.02 -95.14
C SER A 332 -2.33 32.30 -93.65
N PRO A 333 -3.15 33.12 -92.97
CA PRO A 333 -2.97 33.42 -91.55
C PRO A 333 -3.09 32.15 -90.67
N LEU A 334 -3.84 31.13 -91.10
CA LEU A 334 -3.98 29.85 -90.38
C LEU A 334 -2.65 29.08 -90.30
N LYS A 335 -1.86 29.07 -91.38
CA LYS A 335 -0.55 28.39 -91.41
C LYS A 335 0.47 29.12 -90.54
N LYS A 336 0.45 30.46 -90.56
CA LYS A 336 1.26 31.28 -89.64
C LYS A 336 0.87 31.09 -88.17
N PHE A 337 -0.40 30.80 -87.89
CA PHE A 337 -0.87 30.54 -86.53
C PHE A 337 -0.50 29.13 -86.07
N SER A 338 -0.68 28.09 -86.91
CA SER A 338 -0.27 26.73 -86.56
C SER A 338 1.26 26.61 -86.41
N GLU A 339 2.04 27.31 -87.23
CA GLU A 339 3.50 27.41 -87.09
C GLU A 339 3.91 28.14 -85.81
N LYS A 340 3.23 29.24 -85.44
CA LYS A 340 3.46 29.92 -84.16
C LYS A 340 3.04 29.09 -82.94
N VAL A 341 1.93 28.35 -82.99
CA VAL A 341 1.47 27.48 -81.90
C VAL A 341 2.37 26.25 -81.73
N ALA A 342 2.92 25.71 -82.83
CA ALA A 342 3.90 24.62 -82.77
C ALA A 342 5.23 25.09 -82.14
N VAL A 343 5.68 26.31 -82.44
CA VAL A 343 6.84 26.93 -81.78
C VAL A 343 6.55 27.21 -80.30
N GLN A 344 5.33 27.64 -79.96
CA GLN A 344 4.94 27.92 -78.57
C GLN A 344 4.80 26.63 -77.73
N LYS A 345 4.33 25.52 -78.30
CA LYS A 345 4.30 24.20 -77.62
C LYS A 345 5.68 23.56 -77.43
N THR A 346 6.66 23.88 -78.28
CA THR A 346 8.03 23.38 -78.12
C THR A 346 8.86 24.21 -77.13
N CYS A 347 8.50 25.48 -76.88
CA CYS A 347 9.18 26.34 -75.91
C CYS A 347 8.59 26.30 -74.48
N ILE A 348 7.36 25.82 -74.27
CA ILE A 348 6.71 25.76 -72.94
C ILE A 348 6.93 24.40 -72.22
N GLY A 349 7.59 23.42 -72.88
CA GLY A 349 7.86 22.09 -72.32
C GLY A 349 9.15 21.96 -71.49
N ARG A 350 9.89 23.04 -71.25
CA ARG A 350 11.08 23.05 -70.38
C ARG A 350 10.96 24.18 -69.37
N GLU A 351 11.10 23.82 -68.10
CA GLU A 351 10.94 24.64 -66.88
C GLU A 351 9.46 24.80 -66.49
N ILE A 352 8.97 24.33 -65.34
CA ILE A 352 9.53 24.42 -64.00
C ILE A 352 9.11 23.16 -63.22
N ARG A 353 10.10 22.31 -62.85
CA ARG A 353 9.97 21.41 -61.70
C ARG A 353 10.27 22.27 -60.47
N GLU A 354 9.22 22.78 -59.85
CA GLU A 354 9.30 23.32 -58.50
C GLU A 354 8.92 22.20 -57.52
N ASP A 355 9.95 21.66 -56.89
CA ASP A 355 9.85 20.94 -55.63
C ASP A 355 9.34 21.88 -54.52
N SER A 356 8.47 21.33 -53.66
CA SER A 356 8.32 21.58 -52.20
C SER A 356 6.86 21.89 -51.75
N PRO A 357 6.51 21.82 -50.45
CA PRO A 357 6.47 20.61 -49.61
C PRO A 357 5.24 20.61 -48.67
N ILE A 358 4.27 19.68 -48.79
CA ILE A 358 3.20 19.57 -47.75
C ILE A 358 2.84 18.11 -47.45
N ARG A 359 3.52 17.60 -46.40
CA ARG A 359 2.92 17.03 -45.18
C ARG A 359 1.54 16.36 -45.35
N SER A 360 1.52 15.04 -45.32
CA SER A 360 0.38 14.28 -44.77
C SER A 360 0.87 13.05 -43.98
N PRO A 361 0.10 12.65 -42.96
CA PRO A 361 0.58 11.80 -41.88
C PRO A 361 0.41 10.31 -42.17
N ALA A 362 1.26 9.53 -41.50
CA ALA A 362 0.97 8.21 -40.95
C ALA A 362 0.25 7.19 -41.85
N ARG A 363 1.04 6.28 -42.45
CA ARG A 363 0.60 4.90 -42.64
C ARG A 363 1.70 3.92 -42.21
N SER A 364 1.37 3.23 -41.13
CA SER A 364 2.03 2.08 -40.50
C SER A 364 2.64 1.04 -41.45
N PRO A 365 3.81 0.47 -41.15
CA PRO A 365 4.22 -0.82 -41.66
C PRO A 365 3.90 -1.94 -40.65
N LYS A 366 3.39 -3.05 -41.20
CA LYS A 366 3.23 -4.33 -40.50
C LYS A 366 4.60 -4.95 -40.21
N ARG A 367 4.73 -5.42 -38.96
CA ARG A 367 5.23 -6.76 -38.58
C ARG A 367 6.74 -7.03 -38.67
N GLY A 368 7.37 -7.09 -37.50
CA GLY A 368 8.68 -7.72 -37.28
C GLY A 368 8.91 -7.94 -35.79
N SER A 369 8.86 -9.20 -35.35
CA SER A 369 9.19 -9.67 -34.00
C SER A 369 10.63 -9.28 -33.62
N PRO A 370 10.93 -9.10 -32.32
CA PRO A 370 11.96 -9.99 -31.77
C PRO A 370 11.72 -10.42 -30.31
N THR A 371 12.05 -11.69 -30.10
CA THR A 371 12.42 -12.31 -28.83
C THR A 371 13.72 -11.72 -28.26
N GLY A 372 13.82 -11.58 -26.93
CA GLY A 372 15.11 -11.40 -26.22
C GLY A 372 14.98 -10.42 -25.04
N LYS A 373 14.70 -10.91 -23.83
CA LYS A 373 15.69 -11.11 -22.74
C LYS A 373 16.48 -9.85 -22.37
N GLY A 374 16.22 -9.30 -21.17
CA GLY A 374 17.12 -8.35 -20.53
C GLY A 374 16.49 -7.55 -19.37
N SER A 375 16.40 -8.14 -18.18
CA SER A 375 16.54 -7.40 -16.91
C SER A 375 17.93 -6.69 -16.88
N PRO A 376 18.24 -5.66 -16.04
CA PRO A 376 17.92 -5.63 -14.60
C PRO A 376 17.86 -4.25 -13.87
N MET A 377 17.71 -4.32 -12.54
CA MET A 377 18.04 -3.33 -11.48
C MET A 377 17.14 -2.10 -11.32
N ARG A 378 16.31 -1.97 -10.27
CA ARG A 378 16.63 -1.83 -8.82
C ARG A 378 17.60 -0.68 -8.53
N LYS A 379 17.07 0.46 -8.03
CA LYS A 379 17.67 1.22 -6.92
C LYS A 379 16.61 2.02 -6.17
N THR A 380 16.35 1.52 -4.97
CA THR A 380 15.77 2.19 -3.81
C THR A 380 16.70 3.29 -3.31
N SER A 381 16.18 4.44 -2.88
CA SER A 381 16.78 5.21 -1.80
C SER A 381 15.74 5.98 -0.98
N THR A 382 15.52 5.44 0.21
CA THR A 382 15.00 6.03 1.45
C THR A 382 15.71 7.31 1.88
N LYS A 383 14.97 8.27 2.48
CA LYS A 383 15.22 8.90 3.81
C LYS A 383 14.29 10.12 3.97
N LYS A 384 13.36 10.10 4.94
CA LYS A 384 13.46 10.48 6.37
C LYS A 384 13.07 11.95 6.62
N GLY A 385 12.02 12.10 7.43
CA GLY A 385 12.12 12.88 8.66
C GLY A 385 11.20 14.09 8.78
N GLY A 386 10.38 14.10 9.84
CA GLY A 386 10.07 15.35 10.54
C GLY A 386 8.60 15.63 10.81
N SER A 387 8.01 14.97 11.81
CA SER A 387 7.11 15.65 12.76
C SER A 387 7.97 16.57 13.66
N PRO A 388 7.43 17.61 14.34
CA PRO A 388 6.55 17.39 15.48
C PRO A 388 5.45 18.44 15.75
N LEU A 389 4.50 17.98 16.57
CA LEU A 389 3.61 18.67 17.51
C LEU A 389 3.67 20.20 17.64
N LYS A 390 2.47 20.79 17.71
CA LYS A 390 1.96 21.83 18.63
C LYS A 390 0.51 22.09 18.21
N LYS A 391 -0.51 22.26 19.05
CA LYS A 391 -0.69 22.28 20.50
C LYS A 391 -2.15 21.91 20.74
#